data_AF-A0A9P9K3Y9-F1
#
_entry.id   AF-A0A9P9K3Y9-F1
#
_cell.length_a   1.000
_cell.length_b   1.000
_cell.length_c   1.000
_cell.angle_alpha   90.00
_cell.angle_beta   90.00
_cell.angle_gamma   90.00
#
_symmetry.space_group_name_H-M   'P 1'
#
loop_
_entity.id
_entity.type
_entity.pdbx_description
1 polymer ?
#
loop_
_entity_poly.entity_id
_entity_poly.type
_entity_poly.pdbx_seq_one_letter_code
_entity_poly.pdbx_strand_id
1 'polypeptide(L)'
;MPGLKRSACGCACSCGSGNSSGPRKTTAYIALGSNMGDRVAEIELACNEMDRRGIKVKRTSSLWETEPMYVTDQNRFVNGVCEVETELEPLALLDQLQAIENEMGRKKVIDKGPRNIDLDIHLYGDERVDHERLKVPHIGILEREFVLRPLAELIPAKSLDPSKPWKLIQDHLNDLPLGEPLSSMTPLSSSSSPLTPLARKRKTHIMGILNLTPDSFSDGGVHAQDSIAQTVINMVRDGTSIIDVGGQSTAPGRPEVSADEEASRVVPAVQLIRSIPEARDIVISVDTYRASVAEQAIASGADMINDVSAGVLDADMLPTVARLDKTICLMHTRGTPQTMTELTSYPDGLIPTVASELLSRVAAAEAAGIRRWRIVLDPGIGFAKTGAQNLEVLRRLEELRYWPGLEGLPWLVGSSRKAFVGRITGVTEPARRTWGTAATVAAAVQGGADVVRVHGTAEMGAVAKMSDAIWRF
;
A
#
# COMPACT_ATOMS: atom_id res chain seq x y z
N MET A 1 53.02 48.06 24.66
CA MET A 1 53.40 47.07 25.69
C MET A 1 52.24 46.84 26.63
N PRO A 2 51.60 45.65 26.57
CA PRO A 2 51.03 45.04 27.76
C PRO A 2 51.52 43.59 27.88
N GLY A 3 51.96 43.19 29.07
CA GLY A 3 52.46 41.85 29.35
C GLY A 3 51.82 41.29 30.61
N LEU A 4 50.80 40.44 30.45
CA LEU A 4 50.39 39.48 31.47
C LEU A 4 50.43 38.08 30.85
N LYS A 5 51.35 37.24 31.36
CA LYS A 5 51.58 35.86 30.98
C LYS A 5 50.39 34.99 31.41
N ARG A 6 49.80 34.25 30.47
CA ARG A 6 48.89 33.12 30.75
C ARG A 6 49.66 31.81 30.70
N SER A 7 49.49 31.02 31.76
CA SER A 7 49.99 29.66 31.93
C SER A 7 49.22 28.69 31.03
N ALA A 8 49.93 27.95 30.17
CA ALA A 8 49.39 26.88 29.36
C ALA A 8 49.53 25.54 30.12
N CYS A 9 48.39 24.90 30.42
CA CYS A 9 48.35 23.52 30.90
C CYS A 9 48.08 22.62 29.69
N GLY A 10 49.09 21.87 29.26
CA GLY A 10 48.96 20.87 28.21
C GLY A 10 48.37 19.59 28.77
N CYS A 11 47.21 19.18 28.26
CA CYS A 11 46.66 17.84 28.48
C CYS A 11 46.65 17.12 27.13
N ALA A 12 47.54 16.14 27.00
CA ALA A 12 47.65 15.27 25.84
C ALA A 12 46.42 14.35 25.78
N CYS A 13 45.56 14.52 24.78
CA CYS A 13 44.54 13.53 24.45
C CYS A 13 45.18 12.48 23.55
N SER A 14 45.49 11.32 24.12
CA SER A 14 45.87 10.13 23.37
C SER A 14 44.68 9.63 22.56
N CYS A 15 44.82 9.63 21.24
CA CYS A 15 43.88 9.04 20.31
C CYS A 15 43.85 7.52 20.51
N GLY A 16 42.86 7.03 21.25
CA GLY A 16 42.53 5.61 21.29
C GLY A 16 41.73 5.24 20.04
N SER A 17 42.41 4.73 19.02
CA SER A 17 41.79 4.05 17.87
C SER A 17 41.19 2.73 18.33
N GLY A 18 39.97 2.80 18.88
CA GLY A 18 39.12 1.64 19.08
C GLY A 18 38.60 1.15 17.73
N ASN A 19 39.30 0.19 17.14
CA ASN A 19 38.82 -0.57 15.99
C ASN A 19 37.64 -1.43 16.44
N SER A 20 36.42 -0.91 16.28
CA SER A 20 35.19 -1.71 16.40
C SER A 20 35.00 -2.47 15.08
N SER A 21 35.75 -3.55 14.89
CA SER A 21 35.62 -4.44 13.73
C SER A 21 34.43 -5.37 13.90
N GLY A 22 33.22 -4.79 14.04
CA GLY A 22 32.01 -5.49 13.64
C GLY A 22 31.88 -5.43 12.11
N PRO A 23 31.30 -6.44 11.45
CA PRO A 23 30.98 -6.33 10.02
C PRO A 23 30.14 -5.08 9.78
N ARG A 24 30.58 -4.24 8.81
CA ARG A 24 29.91 -2.97 8.52
C ARG A 24 28.68 -3.26 7.67
N LYS A 25 27.50 -3.02 8.24
CA LYS A 25 26.23 -3.06 7.52
C LYS A 25 26.24 -2.06 6.36
N THR A 26 25.87 -2.54 5.19
CA THR A 26 25.83 -1.76 3.94
C THR A 26 24.44 -1.86 3.30
N THR A 27 23.96 -0.74 2.77
CA THR A 27 22.70 -0.68 2.03
C THR A 27 22.92 -1.10 0.58
N ALA A 28 22.09 -2.01 0.07
CA ALA A 28 22.04 -2.36 -1.34
C ALA A 28 20.61 -2.23 -1.88
N TYR A 29 20.49 -2.10 -3.20
CA TYR A 29 19.20 -2.02 -3.89
C TYR A 29 19.11 -3.19 -4.85
N ILE A 30 18.16 -4.08 -4.60
CA ILE A 30 18.00 -5.33 -5.36
C ILE A 30 16.77 -5.20 -6.25
N ALA A 31 16.95 -5.42 -7.55
CA ALA A 31 15.87 -5.56 -8.51
C ALA A 31 15.12 -6.86 -8.25
N LEU A 32 13.81 -6.82 -8.38
CA LEU A 32 12.90 -7.95 -8.25
C LEU A 32 12.17 -8.12 -9.58
N GLY A 33 12.22 -9.30 -10.19
CA GLY A 33 11.54 -9.58 -11.46
C GLY A 33 10.89 -10.95 -11.49
N SER A 34 9.64 -11.04 -11.95
CA SER A 34 8.95 -12.32 -12.15
C SER A 34 7.98 -12.28 -13.33
N ASN A 35 7.91 -13.34 -14.15
CA ASN A 35 6.93 -13.48 -15.23
C ASN A 35 6.25 -14.86 -15.33
N MET A 36 6.44 -15.73 -14.34
CA MET A 36 5.83 -17.07 -14.30
C MET A 36 5.01 -17.27 -13.03
N GLY A 37 3.93 -18.06 -13.13
CA GLY A 37 3.11 -18.44 -11.97
C GLY A 37 2.46 -17.24 -11.27
N ASP A 38 2.34 -17.33 -9.95
CA ASP A 38 1.91 -16.21 -9.10
C ASP A 38 3.12 -15.28 -8.86
N ARG A 39 3.31 -14.36 -9.82
CA ARG A 39 4.47 -13.46 -9.88
C ARG A 39 4.69 -12.64 -8.61
N VAL A 40 3.60 -12.26 -7.92
CA VAL A 40 3.70 -11.48 -6.67
C VAL A 40 4.11 -12.39 -5.52
N ALA A 41 3.53 -13.58 -5.42
CA ALA A 41 3.92 -14.56 -4.40
C ALA A 41 5.39 -15.00 -4.55
N GLU A 42 5.89 -15.16 -5.77
CA GLU A 42 7.31 -15.45 -6.03
C GLU A 42 8.22 -14.31 -5.53
N ILE A 43 7.86 -13.05 -5.79
CA ILE A 43 8.62 -11.89 -5.31
C ILE A 43 8.59 -11.80 -3.79
N GLU A 44 7.44 -12.06 -3.15
CA GLU A 44 7.32 -12.07 -1.69
C GLU A 44 8.14 -13.19 -1.05
N LEU A 45 8.10 -14.39 -1.64
CA LEU A 45 8.93 -15.51 -1.19
C LEU A 45 10.42 -15.16 -1.29
N ALA A 46 10.87 -14.56 -2.39
CA ALA A 46 12.25 -14.12 -2.55
C ALA A 46 12.68 -13.09 -1.50
N CYS A 47 11.81 -12.13 -1.18
CA CYS A 47 12.05 -11.17 -0.08
C CYS A 47 12.20 -11.87 1.27
N ASN A 48 11.35 -12.87 1.53
CA ASN A 48 11.39 -13.64 2.77
C ASN A 48 12.64 -14.52 2.86
N GLU A 49 13.12 -15.10 1.74
CA GLU A 49 14.39 -15.83 1.73
C GLU A 49 15.61 -14.92 1.93
N MET A 50 15.59 -13.69 1.38
CA MET A 50 16.63 -12.69 1.67
C MET A 50 16.69 -12.41 3.17
N ASP A 51 15.54 -12.15 3.82
CA ASP A 51 15.47 -11.90 5.26
C ASP A 51 16.01 -13.10 6.07
N ARG A 52 15.70 -14.35 5.69
CA ARG A 52 16.22 -15.56 6.36
C ARG A 52 17.73 -15.75 6.22
N ARG A 53 18.33 -15.24 5.14
CA ARG A 53 19.78 -15.29 4.88
C ARG A 53 20.53 -14.11 5.48
N GLY A 54 19.88 -13.26 6.27
CA GLY A 54 20.49 -12.07 6.88
C GLY A 54 20.63 -10.88 5.94
N ILE A 55 19.98 -10.91 4.77
CA ILE A 55 19.85 -9.78 3.85
C ILE A 55 18.53 -9.09 4.21
N LYS A 56 18.58 -8.16 5.18
CA LYS A 56 17.38 -7.58 5.78
C LYS A 56 16.69 -6.64 4.80
N VAL A 57 15.48 -6.97 4.35
CA VAL A 57 14.70 -6.08 3.50
C VAL A 57 14.12 -4.94 4.36
N LYS A 58 14.46 -3.70 4.02
CA LYS A 58 14.10 -2.49 4.79
C LYS A 58 12.80 -1.86 4.31
N ARG A 59 12.63 -1.72 3.00
CA ARG A 59 11.44 -1.21 2.32
C ARG A 59 11.47 -1.59 0.85
N THR A 60 10.34 -1.44 0.17
CA THR A 60 10.20 -1.82 -1.24
C THR A 60 9.57 -0.69 -2.04
N SER A 61 9.86 -0.66 -3.33
CA SER A 61 9.08 0.10 -4.29
C SER A 61 7.67 -0.50 -4.44
N SER A 62 6.83 0.14 -5.24
CA SER A 62 5.64 -0.52 -5.79
C SER A 62 6.07 -1.65 -6.74
N LEU A 63 5.17 -2.59 -7.02
CA LEU A 63 5.36 -3.55 -8.11
C LEU A 63 4.79 -2.97 -9.39
N TRP A 64 5.52 -3.03 -10.49
CA TRP A 64 5.20 -2.43 -11.78
C TRP A 64 5.08 -3.51 -12.86
N GLU A 65 3.94 -3.53 -13.57
CA GLU A 65 3.71 -4.53 -14.61
C GLU A 65 4.05 -4.03 -16.01
N THR A 66 4.91 -4.76 -16.73
CA THR A 66 5.44 -4.36 -18.04
C THR A 66 5.28 -5.46 -19.08
N GLU A 67 5.17 -5.07 -20.36
CA GLU A 67 5.26 -6.00 -21.47
C GLU A 67 6.65 -6.68 -21.53
N PRO A 68 6.75 -7.94 -22.01
CA PRO A 68 8.03 -8.58 -22.27
C PRO A 68 8.82 -7.83 -23.34
N MET A 69 10.09 -7.53 -23.05
CA MET A 69 10.90 -6.68 -23.94
C MET A 69 11.64 -7.47 -25.04
N TYR A 70 12.15 -8.67 -24.74
CA TYR A 70 13.07 -9.40 -25.64
C TYR A 70 12.42 -10.56 -26.37
N VAL A 71 11.52 -11.26 -25.69
CA VAL A 71 10.75 -12.38 -26.25
C VAL A 71 9.30 -12.07 -25.97
N THR A 72 8.60 -11.62 -27.01
CA THR A 72 7.26 -11.03 -26.90
C THR A 72 6.15 -12.07 -26.75
N ASP A 73 6.42 -13.35 -27.02
CA ASP A 73 5.51 -14.47 -26.78
C ASP A 73 5.67 -15.00 -25.34
N GLN A 74 5.44 -14.13 -24.36
CA GLN A 74 5.55 -14.43 -22.92
C GLN A 74 4.53 -13.63 -22.09
N ASN A 75 4.30 -14.06 -20.85
CA ASN A 75 3.52 -13.28 -19.90
C ASN A 75 4.24 -11.99 -19.52
N ARG A 76 3.46 -10.95 -19.18
CA ARG A 76 3.97 -9.67 -18.66
C ARG A 76 4.84 -9.86 -17.42
N PHE A 77 5.88 -9.06 -17.30
CA PHE A 77 6.77 -9.04 -16.15
C PHE A 77 6.19 -8.18 -15.03
N VAL A 78 6.38 -8.61 -13.78
CA VAL A 78 6.22 -7.79 -12.59
C VAL A 78 7.61 -7.43 -12.10
N ASN A 79 7.87 -6.12 -11.95
CA ASN A 79 9.18 -5.60 -11.57
C ASN A 79 9.07 -4.73 -10.31
N GLY A 80 10.07 -4.78 -9.46
CA GLY A 80 10.19 -3.91 -8.29
C GLY A 80 11.64 -3.75 -7.87
N VAL A 81 11.87 -2.95 -6.83
CA VAL A 81 13.17 -2.82 -6.17
C VAL A 81 12.94 -2.90 -4.67
N CYS A 82 13.83 -3.59 -3.96
CA CYS A 82 13.88 -3.50 -2.51
C CYS A 82 15.21 -2.91 -2.03
N GLU A 83 15.11 -2.04 -1.04
CA GLU A 83 16.26 -1.58 -0.26
C GLU A 83 16.55 -2.65 0.81
N VAL A 84 17.79 -3.13 0.84
CA VAL A 84 18.24 -4.15 1.78
C VAL A 84 19.44 -3.68 2.59
N GLU A 85 19.58 -4.19 3.81
CA GLU A 85 20.76 -4.04 4.67
C GLU A 85 21.45 -5.40 4.78
N THR A 86 22.76 -5.45 4.53
CA THR A 86 23.54 -6.69 4.58
C THR A 86 24.96 -6.45 5.07
N GLU A 87 25.58 -7.49 5.61
CA GLU A 87 26.99 -7.55 6.02
C GLU A 87 27.87 -8.25 4.97
N LEU A 88 27.26 -8.73 3.87
CA LEU A 88 27.93 -9.47 2.80
C LEU A 88 28.59 -8.52 1.81
N GLU A 89 29.85 -8.80 1.46
CA GLU A 89 30.55 -8.16 0.33
C GLU A 89 29.79 -8.37 -1.00
N PRO A 90 29.95 -7.48 -2.00
CA PRO A 90 29.14 -7.49 -3.23
C PRO A 90 29.04 -8.84 -3.96
N LEU A 91 30.17 -9.57 -4.07
CA LEU A 91 30.19 -10.89 -4.72
C LEU A 91 29.52 -11.97 -3.86
N ALA A 92 29.65 -11.90 -2.54
CA ALA A 92 28.97 -12.83 -1.62
C ALA A 92 27.46 -12.57 -1.60
N LEU A 93 27.04 -11.31 -1.70
CA LEU A 93 25.64 -10.94 -1.89
C LEU A 93 25.09 -11.52 -3.20
N LEU A 94 25.82 -11.37 -4.32
CA LEU A 94 25.45 -11.97 -5.60
C LEU A 94 25.30 -13.49 -5.49
N ASP A 95 26.23 -14.18 -4.83
CA ASP A 95 26.17 -15.63 -4.63
C ASP A 95 24.91 -16.04 -3.85
N GLN A 96 24.53 -15.29 -2.81
CA GLN A 96 23.31 -15.56 -2.05
C GLN A 96 22.04 -15.33 -2.87
N LEU A 97 21.97 -14.24 -3.65
CA LEU A 97 20.83 -13.97 -4.52
C LEU A 97 20.67 -15.08 -5.59
N GLN A 98 21.77 -15.51 -6.20
CA GLN A 98 21.77 -16.61 -7.17
C GLN A 98 21.34 -17.94 -6.54
N ALA A 99 21.72 -18.19 -5.29
CA ALA A 99 21.27 -19.37 -4.55
C ALA A 99 19.75 -19.34 -4.29
N ILE A 100 19.19 -18.19 -3.90
CA ILE A 100 17.73 -18.02 -3.75
C ILE A 100 17.02 -18.37 -5.05
N GLU A 101 17.44 -17.77 -6.18
CA GLU A 101 16.81 -18.03 -7.47
C GLU A 101 16.86 -19.52 -7.87
N ASN A 102 18.00 -20.17 -7.66
CA ASN A 102 18.18 -21.58 -7.99
C ASN A 102 17.29 -22.49 -7.11
N GLU A 103 17.20 -22.22 -5.82
CA GLU A 103 16.35 -22.96 -4.87
C GLU A 103 14.86 -22.77 -5.15
N MET A 104 14.46 -21.58 -5.60
CA MET A 104 13.11 -21.29 -6.06
C MET A 104 12.80 -21.94 -7.43
N GLY A 105 13.74 -22.65 -8.05
CA GLY A 105 13.49 -23.45 -9.24
C GLY A 105 13.80 -22.75 -10.56
N ARG A 106 14.71 -21.76 -10.57
CA ARG A 106 15.22 -21.13 -11.81
C ARG A 106 15.75 -22.19 -12.77
N LYS A 107 15.00 -22.48 -13.84
CA LYS A 107 15.47 -23.27 -14.98
C LYS A 107 15.96 -22.31 -16.05
N LYS A 108 17.28 -22.10 -16.17
CA LYS A 108 17.89 -21.38 -17.31
C LYS A 108 17.75 -22.21 -18.59
N VAL A 109 16.56 -22.20 -19.20
CA VAL A 109 16.31 -22.88 -20.49
C VAL A 109 16.70 -21.97 -21.66
N ILE A 110 16.53 -20.64 -21.52
CA ILE A 110 16.84 -19.62 -22.55
C ILE A 110 17.38 -18.36 -21.85
N ASP A 111 18.42 -17.73 -22.41
CA ASP A 111 18.88 -16.42 -21.92
C ASP A 111 17.77 -15.37 -22.11
N LYS A 112 17.48 -14.59 -21.06
CA LYS A 112 16.33 -13.68 -20.98
C LYS A 112 14.95 -14.34 -21.25
N GLY A 113 14.84 -15.65 -21.06
CA GLY A 113 13.58 -16.40 -21.13
C GLY A 113 12.70 -16.25 -19.88
N PRO A 114 11.55 -16.97 -19.81
CA PRO A 114 10.66 -16.95 -18.66
C PRO A 114 11.35 -17.43 -17.38
N ARG A 115 11.13 -16.73 -16.26
CA ARG A 115 11.70 -17.00 -14.94
C ARG A 115 10.64 -16.75 -13.88
N ASN A 116 10.62 -17.61 -12.86
CA ASN A 116 9.78 -17.41 -11.68
C ASN A 116 10.31 -16.28 -10.79
N ILE A 117 11.63 -16.11 -10.71
CA ILE A 117 12.27 -14.96 -10.04
C ILE A 117 13.61 -14.60 -10.68
N ASP A 118 13.93 -13.31 -10.71
CA ASP A 118 15.21 -12.72 -11.13
C ASP A 118 15.61 -11.65 -10.10
N LEU A 119 16.82 -11.74 -9.56
CA LEU A 119 17.34 -10.87 -8.50
C LEU A 119 18.69 -10.25 -8.93
N ASP A 120 18.71 -8.94 -9.19
CA ASP A 120 19.91 -8.22 -9.63
C ASP A 120 20.32 -7.11 -8.66
N ILE A 121 21.61 -6.99 -8.36
CA ILE A 121 22.13 -5.88 -7.55
C ILE A 121 22.18 -4.63 -8.42
N HIS A 122 21.26 -3.69 -8.21
CA HIS A 122 21.30 -2.38 -8.86
C HIS A 122 22.41 -1.51 -8.30
N LEU A 123 22.45 -1.34 -6.98
CA LEU A 123 23.39 -0.46 -6.26
C LEU A 123 23.87 -1.14 -4.98
N TYR A 124 25.10 -0.83 -4.58
CA TYR A 124 25.70 -1.29 -3.33
C TYR A 124 26.44 -0.11 -2.67
N GLY A 125 25.83 0.49 -1.65
CA GLY A 125 26.29 1.73 -1.04
C GLY A 125 26.51 2.86 -2.06
N ASP A 126 27.74 3.38 -2.09
CA ASP A 126 28.26 4.30 -3.11
C ASP A 126 29.40 3.64 -3.93
N GLU A 127 29.53 2.32 -3.84
CA GLU A 127 30.63 1.58 -4.45
C GLU A 127 30.45 1.40 -5.95
N ARG A 128 31.58 1.41 -6.67
CA ARG A 128 31.66 0.96 -8.05
C ARG A 128 32.36 -0.39 -8.08
N VAL A 129 31.67 -1.40 -8.57
CA VAL A 129 32.22 -2.75 -8.75
C VAL A 129 32.36 -2.99 -10.24
N ASP A 130 33.56 -3.32 -10.70
CA ASP A 130 33.83 -3.77 -12.07
C ASP A 130 34.51 -5.14 -12.01
N HIS A 131 33.69 -6.18 -12.05
CA HIS A 131 34.11 -7.57 -12.00
C HIS A 131 33.44 -8.34 -13.15
N GLU A 132 34.06 -9.41 -13.64
CA GLU A 132 33.52 -10.22 -14.74
C GLU A 132 32.10 -10.76 -14.48
N ARG A 133 31.79 -11.04 -13.21
CA ARG A 133 30.49 -11.54 -12.73
C ARG A 133 29.52 -10.45 -12.27
N LEU A 134 30.00 -9.25 -11.94
CA LEU A 134 29.22 -8.22 -11.27
C LEU A 134 29.68 -6.82 -11.66
N LYS A 135 28.73 -6.00 -12.11
CA LYS A 135 28.94 -4.57 -12.36
C LYS A 135 27.95 -3.75 -11.55
N VAL A 136 28.45 -2.84 -10.72
CA VAL A 136 27.65 -1.93 -9.88
C VAL A 136 28.13 -0.49 -10.10
N PRO A 137 27.24 0.50 -10.36
CA PRO A 137 25.82 0.34 -10.66
C PRO A 137 25.52 -0.61 -11.82
N HIS A 138 24.39 -1.31 -11.77
CA HIS A 138 24.03 -2.28 -12.81
C HIS A 138 23.90 -1.59 -14.18
N ILE A 139 24.50 -2.20 -15.21
CA ILE A 139 24.65 -1.62 -16.55
C ILE A 139 23.31 -1.25 -17.21
N GLY A 140 22.25 -1.99 -16.89
CA GLY A 140 20.91 -1.81 -17.46
C GLY A 140 20.03 -0.80 -16.74
N ILE A 141 20.51 -0.12 -15.68
CA ILE A 141 19.69 0.81 -14.90
C ILE A 141 19.17 1.95 -15.77
N LEU A 142 20.05 2.61 -16.52
CA LEU A 142 19.73 3.84 -17.23
C LEU A 142 18.86 3.63 -18.49
N GLU A 143 18.70 2.40 -18.94
CA GLU A 143 18.05 2.09 -20.22
C GLU A 143 16.55 1.81 -20.08
N ARG A 144 16.05 1.59 -18.85
CA ARG A 144 14.76 0.91 -18.63
C ARG A 144 13.89 1.65 -17.63
N GLU A 145 12.71 2.06 -18.08
CA GLU A 145 11.74 2.74 -17.22
C GLU A 145 11.31 1.85 -16.04
N PHE A 146 11.06 0.57 -16.28
CA PHE A 146 10.66 -0.38 -15.25
C PHE A 146 11.77 -0.71 -14.22
N VAL A 147 13.00 -0.27 -14.49
CA VAL A 147 14.11 -0.32 -13.54
C VAL A 147 14.23 1.01 -12.79
N LEU A 148 14.25 2.13 -13.53
CA LEU A 148 14.41 3.46 -12.94
C LEU A 148 13.22 3.89 -12.09
N ARG A 149 11.99 3.58 -12.51
CA ARG A 149 10.76 4.01 -11.83
C ARG A 149 10.67 3.46 -10.40
N PRO A 150 10.75 2.14 -10.15
CA PRO A 150 10.78 1.62 -8.79
C PRO A 150 12.02 2.07 -7.99
N LEU A 151 13.18 2.28 -8.63
CA LEU A 151 14.35 2.83 -7.95
C LEU A 151 14.15 4.29 -7.51
N ALA A 152 13.51 5.10 -8.36
CA ALA A 152 13.17 6.50 -8.10
C ALA A 152 12.13 6.64 -6.98
N GLU A 153 11.23 5.67 -6.77
CA GLU A 153 10.33 5.66 -5.62
C GLU A 153 11.09 5.60 -4.29
N LEU A 154 12.26 4.94 -4.26
CA LEU A 154 13.06 4.76 -3.04
C LEU A 154 14.09 5.86 -2.83
N ILE A 155 14.76 6.28 -3.90
CA ILE A 155 15.91 7.20 -3.87
C ILE A 155 15.92 8.18 -5.05
N PRO A 156 14.87 9.01 -5.21
CA PRO A 156 14.74 9.88 -6.38
C PRO A 156 15.89 10.89 -6.49
N ALA A 157 16.44 11.30 -5.35
CA ALA A 157 17.47 12.34 -5.23
C ALA A 157 18.91 11.79 -5.14
N LYS A 158 19.16 10.50 -5.36
CA LYS A 158 20.53 9.95 -5.42
C LYS A 158 21.10 10.11 -6.83
N SER A 159 22.38 10.43 -6.94
CA SER A 159 23.12 10.39 -8.20
C SER A 159 23.72 9.00 -8.41
N LEU A 160 23.65 8.47 -9.63
CA LEU A 160 24.26 7.19 -10.02
C LEU A 160 25.73 7.32 -10.41
N ASP A 161 26.18 8.54 -10.70
CA ASP A 161 27.54 8.81 -11.17
C ASP A 161 28.17 9.92 -10.32
N PRO A 162 29.17 9.59 -9.47
CA PRO A 162 29.87 10.58 -8.66
C PRO A 162 30.53 11.72 -9.48
N SER A 163 30.77 11.53 -10.78
CA SER A 163 31.27 12.60 -11.66
C SER A 163 30.19 13.59 -12.11
N LYS A 164 28.90 13.23 -11.93
CA LYS A 164 27.72 14.04 -12.24
C LYS A 164 26.78 14.09 -11.03
N PRO A 165 27.22 14.63 -9.88
CA PRO A 165 26.43 14.64 -8.65
C PRO A 165 25.11 15.42 -8.78
N TRP A 166 24.99 16.30 -9.77
CA TRP A 166 23.78 17.06 -10.07
C TRP A 166 22.75 16.30 -10.92
N LYS A 167 23.10 15.13 -11.50
CA LYS A 167 22.16 14.31 -12.28
C LYS A 167 21.61 13.20 -11.38
N LEU A 168 20.34 13.32 -11.03
CA LEU A 168 19.65 12.46 -10.08
C LEU A 168 18.95 11.29 -10.80
N ILE A 169 18.61 10.23 -10.06
CA ILE A 169 17.83 9.10 -10.58
C ILE A 169 16.50 9.59 -11.19
N GLN A 170 15.83 10.54 -10.54
CA GLN A 170 14.60 11.13 -11.07
C GLN A 170 14.84 11.84 -12.42
N ASP A 171 15.98 12.52 -12.59
CA ASP A 171 16.30 13.19 -13.85
C ASP A 171 16.54 12.17 -14.98
N HIS A 172 17.14 11.03 -14.67
CA HIS A 172 17.29 9.94 -15.64
C HIS A 172 15.95 9.33 -16.04
N LEU A 173 15.02 9.16 -15.08
CA LEU A 173 13.67 8.70 -15.36
C LEU A 173 12.91 9.68 -16.26
N ASN A 174 13.06 10.98 -16.00
CA ASN A 174 12.42 12.05 -16.79
C ASN A 174 12.98 12.17 -18.21
N ASP A 175 14.25 11.80 -18.43
CA ASP A 175 14.90 11.82 -19.74
C ASP A 175 14.50 10.64 -20.64
N LEU A 176 13.91 9.57 -20.08
CA LEU A 176 13.50 8.41 -20.87
C LEU A 176 12.40 8.78 -21.87
N PRO A 177 12.39 8.16 -23.07
CA PRO A 177 11.32 8.38 -24.03
C PRO A 177 9.98 7.94 -23.42
N LEU A 178 8.92 8.70 -23.71
CA LEU A 178 7.56 8.35 -23.27
C LEU A 178 7.15 7.01 -23.89
N GLY A 179 7.03 5.99 -23.05
CA GLY A 179 6.50 4.67 -23.41
C GLY A 179 5.01 4.53 -23.17
N GLU A 180 4.50 3.30 -23.27
CA GLU A 180 3.17 2.98 -22.75
C GLU A 180 3.11 3.24 -21.24
N PRO A 181 2.07 3.91 -20.71
CA PRO A 181 1.99 4.21 -19.29
C PRO A 181 2.06 2.94 -18.43
N LEU A 182 3.09 2.86 -17.59
CA LEU A 182 3.20 1.81 -16.60
C LEU A 182 2.19 2.02 -15.47
N SER A 183 1.68 0.91 -14.94
CA SER A 183 0.94 0.93 -13.69
C SER A 183 1.63 0.08 -12.65
N SER A 184 1.64 0.63 -11.44
CA SER A 184 1.85 -0.18 -10.25
C SER A 184 0.71 -1.17 -10.09
N MET A 185 0.93 -2.19 -9.27
CA MET A 185 -0.08 -3.17 -8.87
C MET A 185 -0.09 -3.41 -7.35
N THR A 186 -1.28 -3.55 -6.80
CA THR A 186 -1.52 -3.89 -5.40
C THR A 186 -2.39 -5.15 -5.33
N PRO A 187 -1.85 -6.31 -4.94
CA PRO A 187 -2.66 -7.52 -4.76
C PRO A 187 -3.70 -7.31 -3.65
N LEU A 188 -4.91 -7.84 -3.82
CA LEU A 188 -5.93 -7.86 -2.77
C LEU A 188 -6.11 -9.26 -2.23
N SER A 189 -6.40 -10.23 -3.11
CA SER A 189 -6.48 -11.66 -2.82
C SER A 189 -5.86 -12.46 -3.97
N SER A 190 -5.61 -13.76 -3.76
CA SER A 190 -5.13 -14.66 -4.82
C SER A 190 -6.19 -14.97 -5.89
N SER A 191 -7.47 -14.75 -5.60
CA SER A 191 -8.60 -14.98 -6.51
C SER A 191 -9.08 -13.71 -7.25
N SER A 192 -8.52 -12.54 -6.92
CA SER A 192 -8.93 -11.26 -7.49
C SER A 192 -7.80 -10.59 -8.26
N SER A 193 -8.12 -9.91 -9.36
CA SER A 193 -7.16 -9.03 -10.02
C SER A 193 -6.64 -7.95 -9.07
N PRO A 194 -5.35 -7.58 -9.15
CA PRO A 194 -4.79 -6.51 -8.34
C PRO A 194 -5.35 -5.14 -8.76
N LEU A 195 -5.33 -4.19 -7.83
CA LEU A 195 -5.57 -2.79 -8.15
C LEU A 195 -4.41 -2.27 -9.02
N THR A 196 -4.72 -1.53 -10.08
CA THR A 196 -3.72 -1.01 -11.03
C THR A 196 -3.92 0.49 -11.21
N PRO A 197 -3.51 1.32 -10.24
CA PRO A 197 -4.02 2.68 -10.09
C PRO A 197 -3.61 3.66 -11.19
N LEU A 198 -2.67 3.31 -12.07
CA LEU A 198 -2.26 4.16 -13.18
C LEU A 198 -2.68 3.59 -14.54
N ALA A 199 -3.26 2.38 -14.57
CA ALA A 199 -3.70 1.77 -15.83
C ALA A 199 -4.87 2.59 -16.43
N ARG A 200 -4.78 2.86 -17.73
CA ARG A 200 -5.72 3.73 -18.46
C ARG A 200 -7.16 3.22 -18.38
N LYS A 201 -7.36 1.91 -18.62
CA LYS A 201 -8.68 1.25 -18.70
C LYS A 201 -9.08 0.50 -17.43
N ARG A 202 -8.52 0.89 -16.28
CA ARG A 202 -8.83 0.26 -14.99
C ARG A 202 -10.28 0.52 -14.59
N LYS A 203 -10.88 -0.42 -13.87
CA LYS A 203 -12.24 -0.29 -13.33
C LYS A 203 -12.18 0.25 -11.91
N THR A 204 -13.16 1.06 -11.53
CA THR A 204 -13.38 1.39 -10.13
C THR A 204 -14.00 0.19 -9.43
N HIS A 205 -13.37 -0.25 -8.35
CA HIS A 205 -13.86 -1.34 -7.51
C HIS A 205 -14.93 -0.83 -6.54
N ILE A 206 -16.03 -1.58 -6.43
CA ILE A 206 -17.06 -1.32 -5.44
C ILE A 206 -16.71 -2.10 -4.17
N MET A 207 -16.57 -1.37 -3.07
CA MET A 207 -16.46 -1.92 -1.73
C MET A 207 -17.80 -1.76 -0.99
N GLY A 208 -18.53 -2.85 -0.83
CA GLY A 208 -19.82 -2.90 -0.14
C GLY A 208 -19.65 -2.94 1.38
N ILE A 209 -20.32 -2.04 2.09
CA ILE A 209 -20.26 -1.94 3.56
C ILE A 209 -21.20 -2.98 4.20
N LEU A 210 -20.65 -3.87 5.01
CA LEU A 210 -21.39 -4.81 5.86
C LEU A 210 -21.12 -4.50 7.34
N ASN A 211 -21.96 -3.66 7.95
CA ASN A 211 -21.89 -3.37 9.38
C ASN A 211 -22.62 -4.43 10.17
N LEU A 212 -21.95 -4.99 11.17
CA LEU A 212 -22.52 -5.96 12.10
C LEU A 212 -23.00 -5.26 13.37
N THR A 213 -24.21 -5.58 13.79
CA THR A 213 -24.83 -5.11 15.04
C THR A 213 -24.65 -6.17 16.14
N PRO A 214 -24.83 -5.81 17.44
CA PRO A 214 -24.80 -6.80 18.53
C PRO A 214 -25.67 -8.03 18.25
N ASP A 215 -26.88 -7.80 17.70
CA ASP A 215 -27.88 -8.84 17.44
C ASP A 215 -27.61 -9.68 16.18
N SER A 216 -26.56 -9.37 15.41
CA SER A 216 -26.30 -10.03 14.13
C SER A 216 -26.02 -11.54 14.27
N PHE A 217 -25.60 -11.99 15.46
CA PHE A 217 -25.33 -13.41 15.74
C PHE A 217 -25.78 -13.89 17.14
N SER A 218 -26.13 -12.98 18.07
CA SER A 218 -26.45 -13.33 19.47
C SER A 218 -27.84 -13.95 19.68
N ASP A 219 -28.76 -13.85 18.72
CA ASP A 219 -30.11 -14.42 18.84
C ASP A 219 -30.21 -15.90 18.43
N GLY A 220 -29.08 -16.58 18.14
CA GLY A 220 -29.03 -18.03 17.95
C GLY A 220 -29.89 -18.60 16.79
N GLY A 221 -30.41 -17.73 15.92
CA GLY A 221 -31.34 -18.11 14.86
C GLY A 221 -30.66 -18.19 13.50
N VAL A 222 -30.86 -19.32 12.81
CA VAL A 222 -30.61 -19.53 11.37
C VAL A 222 -31.04 -18.31 10.53
N HIS A 223 -32.12 -17.63 10.93
CA HIS A 223 -32.65 -16.43 10.29
C HIS A 223 -31.72 -15.20 10.25
N ALA A 224 -30.86 -14.99 11.25
CA ALA A 224 -29.91 -13.86 11.23
C ALA A 224 -28.77 -14.11 10.23
N GLN A 225 -28.26 -15.34 10.18
CA GLN A 225 -27.25 -15.78 9.20
C GLN A 225 -27.82 -15.77 7.77
N ASP A 226 -29.05 -16.23 7.59
CA ASP A 226 -29.75 -16.17 6.29
C ASP A 226 -29.84 -14.72 5.77
N SER A 227 -30.05 -13.75 6.66
CA SER A 227 -30.13 -12.33 6.29
C SER A 227 -28.78 -11.75 5.82
N ILE A 228 -27.67 -12.14 6.46
CA ILE A 228 -26.32 -11.73 6.08
C ILE A 228 -25.91 -12.41 4.78
N ALA A 229 -26.13 -13.72 4.67
CA ALA A 229 -25.83 -14.47 3.45
C ALA A 229 -26.59 -13.91 2.25
N GLN A 230 -27.88 -13.62 2.40
CA GLN A 230 -28.67 -13.01 1.32
C GLN A 230 -28.17 -11.59 0.99
N THR A 231 -27.76 -10.81 1.98
CA THR A 231 -27.15 -9.47 1.76
C THR A 231 -25.87 -9.59 0.94
N VAL A 232 -24.99 -10.52 1.30
CA VAL A 232 -23.74 -10.80 0.58
C VAL A 232 -24.01 -11.25 -0.86
N ILE A 233 -24.95 -12.17 -1.07
CA ILE A 233 -25.35 -12.63 -2.41
C ILE A 233 -25.89 -11.47 -3.24
N ASN A 234 -26.67 -10.57 -2.64
CA ASN A 234 -27.17 -9.38 -3.33
C ASN A 234 -26.02 -8.43 -3.71
N MET A 235 -25.07 -8.18 -2.79
CA MET A 235 -23.88 -7.37 -3.08
C MET A 235 -23.07 -7.96 -4.25
N VAL A 236 -22.88 -9.29 -4.28
CA VAL A 236 -22.21 -9.99 -5.39
C VAL A 236 -22.97 -9.76 -6.71
N ARG A 237 -24.30 -9.93 -6.70
CA ARG A 237 -25.14 -9.71 -7.90
C ARG A 237 -25.07 -8.26 -8.40
N ASP A 238 -24.91 -7.31 -7.50
CA ASP A 238 -24.75 -5.89 -7.82
C ASP A 238 -23.36 -5.57 -8.44
N GLY A 239 -22.44 -6.53 -8.48
CA GLY A 239 -21.08 -6.35 -9.00
C GLY A 239 -20.10 -5.80 -7.97
N THR A 240 -20.38 -5.99 -6.68
CA THR A 240 -19.42 -5.70 -5.61
C THR A 240 -18.18 -6.58 -5.79
N SER A 241 -17.00 -5.98 -5.68
CA SER A 241 -15.73 -6.73 -5.76
C SER A 241 -15.07 -6.92 -4.39
N ILE A 242 -15.42 -6.07 -3.43
CA ILE A 242 -14.87 -6.10 -2.06
C ILE A 242 -16.03 -5.97 -1.08
N ILE A 243 -16.10 -6.81 -0.06
CA ILE A 243 -17.03 -6.63 1.06
C ILE A 243 -16.23 -6.22 2.28
N ASP A 244 -16.61 -5.11 2.90
CA ASP A 244 -15.94 -4.56 4.07
C ASP A 244 -16.78 -4.79 5.33
N VAL A 245 -16.28 -5.68 6.18
CA VAL A 245 -16.96 -6.18 7.38
C VAL A 245 -16.53 -5.34 8.58
N GLY A 246 -17.48 -4.65 9.21
CA GLY A 246 -17.23 -3.82 10.39
C GLY A 246 -17.97 -4.33 11.63
N GLY A 247 -17.24 -4.67 12.69
CA GLY A 247 -17.79 -5.09 13.98
C GLY A 247 -17.94 -3.96 15.01
N GLN A 248 -17.16 -2.89 14.85
CA GLN A 248 -17.15 -1.68 15.69
C GLN A 248 -17.55 -0.46 14.86
N SER A 249 -18.41 0.40 15.43
CA SER A 249 -18.77 1.65 14.76
C SER A 249 -17.68 2.71 14.95
N THR A 250 -17.20 3.27 13.85
CA THR A 250 -16.23 4.38 13.82
C THR A 250 -16.91 5.75 13.71
N ALA A 251 -18.25 5.80 13.82
CA ALA A 251 -19.00 7.04 13.78
C ALA A 251 -18.90 7.83 15.11
N PRO A 252 -18.89 9.17 15.08
CA PRO A 252 -18.83 9.99 16.29
C PRO A 252 -19.92 9.67 17.31
N GLY A 253 -19.53 9.59 18.58
CA GLY A 253 -20.45 9.42 19.71
C GLY A 253 -21.05 8.02 19.87
N ARG A 254 -20.57 7.02 19.13
CA ARG A 254 -20.97 5.62 19.32
C ARG A 254 -20.13 4.96 20.41
N PRO A 255 -20.72 4.08 21.24
CA PRO A 255 -19.96 3.36 22.25
C PRO A 255 -18.94 2.42 21.60
N GLU A 256 -17.80 2.27 22.26
CA GLU A 256 -16.80 1.28 21.89
C GLU A 256 -17.15 -0.08 22.50
N VAL A 257 -16.99 -1.12 21.71
CA VAL A 257 -17.01 -2.51 22.16
C VAL A 257 -15.59 -3.00 22.43
N SER A 258 -15.46 -4.07 23.22
CA SER A 258 -14.18 -4.72 23.45
C SER A 258 -13.66 -5.39 22.17
N ALA A 259 -12.36 -5.66 22.12
CA ALA A 259 -11.76 -6.41 21.02
C ALA A 259 -12.40 -7.81 20.85
N ASP A 260 -12.70 -8.47 21.97
CA ASP A 260 -13.34 -9.80 21.96
C ASP A 260 -14.76 -9.72 21.39
N GLU A 261 -15.52 -8.68 21.76
CA GLU A 261 -16.87 -8.48 21.24
C GLU A 261 -16.85 -8.15 19.75
N GLU A 262 -15.94 -7.29 19.31
CA GLU A 262 -15.74 -6.99 17.88
C GLU A 262 -15.35 -8.25 17.09
N ALA A 263 -14.40 -9.04 17.59
CA ALA A 263 -13.97 -10.30 16.98
C ALA A 263 -15.13 -11.31 16.92
N SER A 264 -15.95 -11.41 17.97
CA SER A 264 -17.11 -12.31 18.03
C SER A 264 -18.17 -12.01 16.96
N ARG A 265 -18.20 -10.76 16.45
CA ARG A 265 -19.05 -10.36 15.33
C ARG A 265 -18.37 -10.63 13.99
N VAL A 266 -17.13 -10.17 13.84
CA VAL A 266 -16.39 -10.20 12.57
C VAL A 266 -16.05 -11.62 12.12
N VAL A 267 -15.50 -12.44 13.01
CA VAL A 267 -14.97 -13.77 12.65
C VAL A 267 -16.05 -14.68 12.04
N PRO A 268 -17.25 -14.85 12.66
CA PRO A 268 -18.30 -15.65 12.05
C PRO A 268 -18.80 -15.10 10.71
N ALA A 269 -18.85 -13.77 10.54
CA ALA A 269 -19.25 -13.16 9.28
C ALA A 269 -18.24 -13.44 8.15
N VAL A 270 -16.94 -13.35 8.43
CA VAL A 270 -15.88 -13.69 7.47
C VAL A 270 -15.99 -15.16 7.04
N GLN A 271 -16.16 -16.08 8.01
CA GLN A 271 -16.34 -17.50 7.73
C GLN A 271 -17.60 -17.77 6.91
N LEU A 272 -18.70 -17.10 7.23
CA LEU A 272 -19.95 -17.19 6.49
C LEU A 272 -19.75 -16.73 5.03
N ILE A 273 -19.19 -15.55 4.81
CA ILE A 273 -18.92 -15.02 3.46
C ILE A 273 -18.07 -16.01 2.65
N ARG A 274 -17.03 -16.59 3.26
CA ARG A 274 -16.17 -17.59 2.61
C ARG A 274 -16.88 -18.90 2.26
N SER A 275 -17.91 -19.27 3.00
CA SER A 275 -18.68 -20.48 2.73
C SER A 275 -19.71 -20.31 1.60
N ILE A 276 -20.03 -19.08 1.20
CA ILE A 276 -20.96 -18.78 0.11
C ILE A 276 -20.26 -18.97 -1.24
N PRO A 277 -20.71 -19.91 -2.10
CA PRO A 277 -20.07 -20.17 -3.40
C PRO A 277 -20.01 -18.95 -4.33
N GLU A 278 -21.08 -18.15 -4.35
CA GLU A 278 -21.17 -16.93 -5.15
C GLU A 278 -20.15 -15.86 -4.72
N ALA A 279 -19.70 -15.89 -3.47
CA ALA A 279 -18.75 -14.94 -2.92
C ALA A 279 -17.29 -15.44 -2.98
N ARG A 280 -17.01 -16.54 -3.68
CA ARG A 280 -15.68 -17.15 -3.77
C ARG A 280 -14.58 -16.17 -4.19
N ASP A 281 -14.87 -15.33 -5.19
CA ASP A 281 -13.90 -14.40 -5.78
C ASP A 281 -14.00 -12.99 -5.17
N ILE A 282 -14.83 -12.80 -4.14
CA ILE A 282 -14.96 -11.53 -3.43
C ILE A 282 -13.77 -11.35 -2.50
N VAL A 283 -13.19 -10.15 -2.54
CA VAL A 283 -12.20 -9.73 -1.55
C VAL A 283 -12.92 -9.42 -0.24
N ILE A 284 -12.46 -9.98 0.87
CA ILE A 284 -13.00 -9.65 2.19
C ILE A 284 -12.06 -8.68 2.89
N SER A 285 -12.54 -7.46 3.08
CA SER A 285 -11.92 -6.41 3.90
C SER A 285 -12.52 -6.41 5.30
N VAL A 286 -11.73 -6.05 6.31
CA VAL A 286 -12.18 -5.93 7.70
C VAL A 286 -11.89 -4.52 8.20
N ASP A 287 -12.94 -3.77 8.53
CA ASP A 287 -12.88 -2.42 9.10
C ASP A 287 -12.60 -2.53 10.61
N THR A 288 -11.31 -2.51 10.95
CA THR A 288 -10.85 -2.56 12.34
C THR A 288 -9.55 -1.79 12.53
N TYR A 289 -9.42 -1.17 13.70
CA TYR A 289 -8.19 -0.53 14.17
C TYR A 289 -7.48 -1.37 15.25
N ARG A 290 -7.93 -2.61 15.51
CA ARG A 290 -7.38 -3.50 16.54
C ARG A 290 -6.59 -4.65 15.93
N ALA A 291 -5.32 -4.77 16.28
CA ALA A 291 -4.41 -5.78 15.74
C ALA A 291 -4.90 -7.21 16.01
N SER A 292 -5.44 -7.47 17.20
CA SER A 292 -5.97 -8.79 17.59
C SER A 292 -7.21 -9.21 16.79
N VAL A 293 -8.05 -8.25 16.39
CA VAL A 293 -9.23 -8.51 15.54
C VAL A 293 -8.76 -8.76 14.10
N ALA A 294 -7.83 -7.94 13.60
CA ALA A 294 -7.22 -8.12 12.29
C ALA A 294 -6.60 -9.52 12.12
N GLU A 295 -5.80 -9.96 13.09
CA GLU A 295 -5.19 -11.29 13.07
C GLU A 295 -6.24 -12.42 13.02
N GLN A 296 -7.24 -12.38 13.90
CA GLN A 296 -8.30 -13.39 13.93
C GLN A 296 -9.13 -13.40 12.64
N ALA A 297 -9.40 -12.24 12.05
CA ALA A 297 -10.17 -12.14 10.84
C ALA A 297 -9.39 -12.67 9.62
N ILE A 298 -8.10 -12.35 9.48
CA ILE A 298 -7.24 -12.93 8.44
C ILE A 298 -7.14 -14.45 8.60
N ALA A 299 -6.93 -14.94 9.83
CA ALA A 299 -6.90 -16.39 10.11
C ALA A 299 -8.22 -17.09 9.74
N SER A 300 -9.33 -16.36 9.75
CA SER A 300 -10.67 -16.84 9.39
C SER A 300 -10.99 -16.70 7.90
N GLY A 301 -10.08 -16.12 7.10
CA GLY A 301 -10.20 -16.02 5.65
C GLY A 301 -10.37 -14.60 5.09
N ALA A 302 -10.21 -13.54 5.89
CA ALA A 302 -10.16 -12.18 5.33
C ALA A 302 -8.88 -11.96 4.49
N ASP A 303 -8.94 -11.03 3.54
CA ASP A 303 -7.86 -10.75 2.59
C ASP A 303 -7.09 -9.46 2.88
N MET A 304 -7.77 -8.46 3.42
CA MET A 304 -7.19 -7.15 3.69
C MET A 304 -7.76 -6.52 4.95
N ILE A 305 -6.99 -5.61 5.53
CA ILE A 305 -7.38 -4.81 6.69
C ILE A 305 -7.67 -3.38 6.24
N ASN A 306 -8.77 -2.81 6.70
CA ASN A 306 -9.13 -1.42 6.49
C ASN A 306 -9.03 -0.68 7.83
N ASP A 307 -7.89 0.00 8.06
CA ASP A 307 -7.63 0.68 9.33
C ASP A 307 -7.85 2.18 9.18
N VAL A 308 -8.97 2.63 9.76
CA VAL A 308 -9.36 4.05 9.82
C VAL A 308 -8.35 4.94 10.57
N SER A 309 -7.46 4.35 11.36
CA SER A 309 -6.43 5.06 12.12
C SER A 309 -5.04 4.98 11.49
N ALA A 310 -4.88 4.21 10.41
CA ALA A 310 -3.61 3.94 9.78
C ALA A 310 -2.53 3.45 10.77
N GLY A 311 -2.90 2.64 11.77
CA GLY A 311 -2.03 2.05 12.80
C GLY A 311 -1.72 2.98 13.96
N VAL A 312 -2.50 4.04 14.18
CA VAL A 312 -2.29 5.00 15.28
C VAL A 312 -3.01 4.57 16.56
N LEU A 313 -4.19 3.93 16.46
CA LEU A 313 -4.97 3.54 17.64
C LEU A 313 -4.49 2.23 18.28
N ASP A 314 -3.71 1.43 17.55
CA ASP A 314 -3.10 0.20 18.04
C ASP A 314 -1.68 0.08 17.48
N ALA A 315 -0.68 0.11 18.36
CA ALA A 315 0.73 0.06 17.99
C ALA A 315 1.14 -1.28 17.36
N ASP A 316 0.39 -2.35 17.63
CA ASP A 316 0.67 -3.69 17.11
C ASP A 316 0.04 -3.91 15.72
N MET A 317 -0.77 -2.98 15.21
CA MET A 317 -1.48 -3.14 13.93
C MET A 317 -0.53 -3.32 12.75
N LEU A 318 0.41 -2.39 12.55
CA LEU A 318 1.32 -2.45 11.40
C LEU A 318 2.26 -3.66 11.46
N PRO A 319 2.90 -3.98 12.60
CA PRO A 319 3.68 -5.22 12.74
C PRO A 319 2.85 -6.49 12.49
N THR A 320 1.59 -6.51 12.95
CA THR A 320 0.70 -7.65 12.74
C THR A 320 0.39 -7.85 11.27
N VAL A 321 -0.02 -6.79 10.56
CA VAL A 321 -0.29 -6.88 9.11
C VAL A 321 0.97 -7.24 8.32
N ALA A 322 2.13 -6.69 8.69
CA ALA A 322 3.40 -7.05 8.06
C ALA A 322 3.68 -8.55 8.16
N ARG A 323 3.46 -9.17 9.33
CA ARG A 323 3.63 -10.61 9.51
C ARG A 323 2.60 -11.44 8.76
N LEU A 324 1.39 -10.91 8.56
CA LEU A 324 0.31 -11.62 7.87
C LEU A 324 0.45 -11.57 6.34
N ASP A 325 1.36 -10.75 5.80
CA ASP A 325 1.57 -10.53 4.36
C ASP A 325 0.27 -10.15 3.62
N LYS A 326 -0.55 -9.31 4.26
CA LYS A 326 -1.84 -8.84 3.73
C LYS A 326 -1.84 -7.36 3.39
N THR A 327 -2.77 -6.99 2.53
CA THR A 327 -2.96 -5.60 2.11
C THR A 327 -3.65 -4.81 3.22
N ILE A 328 -3.23 -3.56 3.42
CA ILE A 328 -3.84 -2.62 4.37
C ILE A 328 -4.25 -1.33 3.69
N CYS A 329 -5.46 -0.87 4.00
CA CYS A 329 -5.88 0.50 3.74
C CYS A 329 -5.52 1.39 4.94
N LEU A 330 -4.70 2.41 4.69
CA LEU A 330 -4.31 3.43 5.66
C LEU A 330 -5.15 4.68 5.40
N MET A 331 -6.11 4.96 6.28
CA MET A 331 -6.95 6.15 6.17
C MET A 331 -6.39 7.32 6.98
N HIS A 332 -6.45 8.53 6.42
CA HIS A 332 -6.16 9.75 7.15
C HIS A 332 -7.27 10.08 8.17
N THR A 333 -6.91 10.17 9.44
CA THR A 333 -7.72 10.75 10.51
C THR A 333 -6.84 11.48 11.52
N ARG A 334 -7.45 12.24 12.44
CA ARG A 334 -6.79 12.80 13.62
C ARG A 334 -7.62 12.50 14.85
N GLY A 335 -6.94 12.16 15.95
CA GLY A 335 -7.58 11.78 17.21
C GLY A 335 -8.34 10.47 17.11
N THR A 336 -9.43 10.39 17.86
CA THR A 336 -10.30 9.20 17.98
C THR A 336 -11.69 9.51 17.43
N PRO A 337 -12.57 8.51 17.23
CA PRO A 337 -13.97 8.76 16.85
C PRO A 337 -14.69 9.78 17.74
N GLN A 338 -14.30 9.90 19.01
CA GLN A 338 -14.88 10.83 19.99
C GLN A 338 -14.29 12.25 19.90
N THR A 339 -13.06 12.43 19.43
CA THR A 339 -12.35 13.71 19.43
C THR A 339 -12.12 14.31 18.04
N MET A 340 -12.21 13.49 16.98
CA MET A 340 -11.84 13.90 15.62
C MET A 340 -12.62 15.11 15.09
N THR A 341 -13.86 15.33 15.56
CA THR A 341 -14.68 16.47 15.13
C THR A 341 -14.11 17.82 15.57
N GLU A 342 -13.24 17.83 16.58
CA GLU A 342 -12.57 19.03 17.10
C GLU A 342 -11.23 19.29 16.41
N LEU A 343 -10.64 18.28 15.76
CA LEU A 343 -9.29 18.31 15.18
C LEU A 343 -9.30 18.66 13.68
N THR A 344 -10.08 19.69 13.31
CA THR A 344 -10.35 20.06 11.90
C THR A 344 -9.53 21.27 11.40
N SER A 345 -8.48 21.67 12.15
CA SER A 345 -7.61 22.79 11.77
C SER A 345 -6.42 22.34 10.92
N TYR A 346 -6.26 22.89 9.72
CA TYR A 346 -5.18 22.58 8.77
C TYR A 346 -4.50 23.90 8.32
N PRO A 347 -3.62 24.50 9.17
CA PRO A 347 -3.08 25.83 8.92
C PRO A 347 -2.20 25.91 7.65
N ASP A 348 -1.50 24.83 7.32
CA ASP A 348 -0.61 24.73 6.15
C ASP A 348 -1.34 24.27 4.87
N GLY A 349 -2.67 24.33 4.88
CA GLY A 349 -3.54 23.86 3.80
C GLY A 349 -3.92 22.39 3.95
N LEU A 350 -5.15 22.07 3.56
CA LEU A 350 -5.73 20.73 3.76
C LEU A 350 -4.98 19.64 2.99
N ILE A 351 -4.79 19.81 1.68
CA ILE A 351 -4.17 18.79 0.82
C ILE A 351 -2.70 18.52 1.20
N PRO A 352 -1.82 19.53 1.34
CA PRO A 352 -0.44 19.32 1.77
C PRO A 352 -0.33 18.61 3.12
N THR A 353 -1.20 18.98 4.07
CA THR A 353 -1.19 18.37 5.40
C THR A 353 -1.64 16.91 5.36
N VAL A 354 -2.74 16.61 4.66
CA VAL A 354 -3.23 15.23 4.49
C VAL A 354 -2.17 14.36 3.80
N ALA A 355 -1.51 14.89 2.78
CA ALA A 355 -0.44 14.18 2.08
C ALA A 355 0.76 13.86 2.99
N SER A 356 1.24 14.87 3.74
CA SER A 356 2.34 14.72 4.68
C SER A 356 2.04 13.70 5.80
N GLU A 357 0.83 13.76 6.36
CA GLU A 357 0.41 12.82 7.40
C GLU A 357 0.29 11.39 6.87
N LEU A 358 -0.28 11.20 5.67
CA LEU A 358 -0.32 9.87 5.04
C LEU A 358 1.07 9.34 4.67
N LEU A 359 1.97 10.18 4.16
CA LEU A 359 3.37 9.81 3.88
C LEU A 359 4.07 9.30 5.14
N SER A 360 3.85 9.96 6.29
CA SER A 360 4.37 9.50 7.59
C SER A 360 3.83 8.11 7.96
N ARG A 361 2.55 7.84 7.67
CA ARG A 361 1.96 6.50 7.90
C ARG A 361 2.47 5.44 6.94
N VAL A 362 2.70 5.77 5.67
CA VAL A 362 3.35 4.89 4.70
C VAL A 362 4.76 4.52 5.19
N ALA A 363 5.55 5.49 5.63
CA ALA A 363 6.89 5.24 6.17
C ALA A 363 6.85 4.36 7.42
N ALA A 364 5.86 4.55 8.32
CA ALA A 364 5.68 3.70 9.49
C ALA A 364 5.30 2.26 9.11
N ALA A 365 4.44 2.08 8.09
CA ALA A 365 4.06 0.77 7.57
C ALA A 365 5.28 0.04 6.95
N GLU A 366 6.05 0.73 6.11
CA GLU A 366 7.29 0.20 5.52
C GLU A 366 8.30 -0.19 6.61
N ALA A 367 8.48 0.65 7.63
CA ALA A 367 9.37 0.37 8.76
C ALA A 367 8.92 -0.85 9.60
N ALA A 368 7.62 -1.10 9.69
CA ALA A 368 7.06 -2.30 10.32
C ALA A 368 7.22 -3.57 9.46
N GLY A 369 7.61 -3.43 8.18
CA GLY A 369 7.82 -4.52 7.24
C GLY A 369 6.72 -4.68 6.18
N ILE A 370 5.69 -3.82 6.19
CA ILE A 370 4.65 -3.85 5.16
C ILE A 370 5.26 -3.42 3.83
N ARG A 371 5.14 -4.27 2.81
CA ARG A 371 5.62 -3.97 1.46
C ARG A 371 4.79 -2.83 0.88
N ARG A 372 5.41 -1.90 0.15
CA ARG A 372 4.71 -0.75 -0.44
C ARG A 372 3.58 -1.16 -1.38
N TRP A 373 3.75 -2.26 -2.12
CA TRP A 373 2.70 -2.85 -2.96
C TRP A 373 1.50 -3.42 -2.19
N ARG A 374 1.54 -3.50 -0.86
CA ARG A 374 0.44 -3.94 0.03
C ARG A 374 -0.29 -2.76 0.68
N ILE A 375 -0.06 -1.52 0.25
CA ILE A 375 -0.66 -0.32 0.84
C ILE A 375 -1.72 0.28 -0.09
N VAL A 376 -2.89 0.58 0.48
CA VAL A 376 -3.96 1.41 -0.10
C VAL A 376 -4.12 2.65 0.78
N LEU A 377 -4.46 3.80 0.20
CA LEU A 377 -4.67 5.05 0.94
C LEU A 377 -6.13 5.50 0.90
N ASP A 378 -6.63 6.10 1.99
CA ASP A 378 -7.92 6.79 2.00
C ASP A 378 -7.76 8.21 2.59
N PRO A 379 -8.28 9.26 1.95
CA PRO A 379 -8.14 10.64 2.45
C PRO A 379 -9.02 10.93 3.67
N GLY A 380 -9.86 9.99 4.12
CA GLY A 380 -10.69 10.06 5.31
C GLY A 380 -11.84 11.06 5.19
N ILE A 381 -12.75 10.85 4.23
CA ILE A 381 -13.94 11.69 4.09
C ILE A 381 -14.82 11.56 5.35
N GLY A 382 -15.07 12.69 6.00
CA GLY A 382 -15.83 12.81 7.24
C GLY A 382 -15.03 12.53 8.51
N PHE A 383 -13.72 12.27 8.41
CA PHE A 383 -12.82 12.04 9.53
C PHE A 383 -11.88 13.23 9.71
N ALA A 384 -11.98 13.89 10.87
CA ALA A 384 -11.26 15.12 11.20
C ALA A 384 -11.37 16.23 10.14
N LYS A 385 -12.53 16.34 9.46
CA LYS A 385 -12.76 17.32 8.39
C LYS A 385 -14.17 17.94 8.47
N THR A 386 -14.25 19.25 8.29
CA THR A 386 -15.51 19.99 8.16
C THR A 386 -16.24 19.66 6.85
N GLY A 387 -17.49 20.09 6.71
CA GLY A 387 -18.24 19.91 5.45
C GLY A 387 -17.53 20.51 4.24
N ALA A 388 -16.99 21.73 4.37
CA ALA A 388 -16.25 22.39 3.29
C ALA A 388 -14.93 21.67 2.95
N GLN A 389 -14.20 21.19 3.96
CA GLN A 389 -12.96 20.43 3.76
C GLN A 389 -13.21 19.08 3.05
N ASN A 390 -14.32 18.40 3.35
CA ASN A 390 -14.69 17.18 2.62
C ASN A 390 -14.91 17.44 1.12
N LEU A 391 -15.54 18.57 0.77
CA LEU A 391 -15.70 18.98 -0.62
C LEU A 391 -14.37 19.36 -1.26
N GLU A 392 -13.46 19.99 -0.51
CA GLU A 392 -12.11 20.30 -0.99
C GLU A 392 -11.31 19.05 -1.32
N VAL A 393 -11.33 18.03 -0.45
CA VAL A 393 -10.69 16.73 -0.74
C VAL A 393 -11.24 16.13 -2.02
N LEU A 394 -12.56 16.06 -2.20
CA LEU A 394 -13.16 15.50 -3.43
C LEU A 394 -12.75 16.28 -4.68
N ARG A 395 -12.69 17.61 -4.59
CA ARG A 395 -12.31 18.50 -5.70
C ARG A 395 -10.83 18.40 -6.06
N ARG A 396 -9.96 18.10 -5.10
CA ARG A 396 -8.49 18.10 -5.25
C ARG A 396 -7.88 16.71 -5.00
N LEU A 397 -8.68 15.65 -5.15
CA LEU A 397 -8.20 14.28 -4.91
C LEU A 397 -7.09 13.91 -5.90
N GLU A 398 -7.17 14.38 -7.14
CA GLU A 398 -6.12 14.17 -8.14
C GLU A 398 -4.78 14.77 -7.70
N GLU A 399 -4.79 16.00 -7.16
CA GLU A 399 -3.59 16.64 -6.62
C GLU A 399 -2.98 15.84 -5.47
N LEU A 400 -3.83 15.31 -4.57
CA LEU A 400 -3.38 14.47 -3.46
C LEU A 400 -2.77 13.14 -3.96
N ARG A 401 -3.37 12.53 -4.98
CA ARG A 401 -2.88 11.28 -5.60
C ARG A 401 -1.57 11.45 -6.35
N TYR A 402 -1.33 12.62 -6.95
CA TYR A 402 -0.07 12.98 -7.60
C TYR A 402 0.90 13.73 -6.67
N TRP A 403 0.66 13.69 -5.36
CA TRP A 403 1.59 14.28 -4.41
C TRP A 403 2.90 13.46 -4.38
N PRO A 404 4.09 14.11 -4.38
CA PRO A 404 5.37 13.41 -4.37
C PRO A 404 5.47 12.35 -3.27
N GLY A 405 5.71 11.10 -3.68
CA GLY A 405 5.82 9.94 -2.80
C GLY A 405 4.50 9.22 -2.50
N LEU A 406 3.36 9.74 -2.98
CA LEU A 406 2.07 9.04 -2.98
C LEU A 406 1.68 8.52 -4.37
N GLU A 407 2.39 8.95 -5.42
CA GLU A 407 2.11 8.51 -6.78
C GLU A 407 2.26 6.99 -6.90
N GLY A 408 1.35 6.36 -7.65
CA GLY A 408 1.34 4.91 -7.84
C GLY A 408 0.73 4.11 -6.68
N LEU A 409 0.37 4.72 -5.54
CA LEU A 409 -0.44 4.04 -4.54
C LEU A 409 -1.94 4.10 -4.92
N PRO A 410 -2.70 3.01 -4.72
CA PRO A 410 -4.14 3.00 -4.97
C PRO A 410 -4.91 3.77 -3.90
N TRP A 411 -6.05 4.34 -4.31
CA TRP A 411 -6.89 5.18 -3.44
C TRP A 411 -8.27 4.59 -3.22
N LEU A 412 -8.67 4.48 -1.96
CA LEU A 412 -10.01 4.15 -1.50
C LEU A 412 -10.71 5.43 -1.03
N VAL A 413 -11.98 5.61 -1.40
CA VAL A 413 -12.78 6.76 -0.92
C VAL A 413 -14.14 6.31 -0.38
N GLY A 414 -14.35 6.52 0.92
CA GLY A 414 -15.63 6.30 1.59
C GLY A 414 -16.45 7.57 1.86
N SER A 415 -17.26 8.01 0.89
CA SER A 415 -18.13 9.20 1.03
C SER A 415 -19.60 8.89 1.34
N SER A 416 -19.99 7.60 1.33
CA SER A 416 -21.38 7.17 1.34
C SER A 416 -22.16 7.58 2.59
N ARG A 417 -23.34 8.18 2.38
CA ARG A 417 -24.30 8.60 3.43
C ARG A 417 -23.75 9.58 4.48
N LYS A 418 -22.57 10.18 4.27
CA LYS A 418 -21.92 11.07 5.23
C LYS A 418 -22.77 12.32 5.54
N ALA A 419 -22.62 12.87 6.75
CA ALA A 419 -23.46 13.95 7.26
C ALA A 419 -23.41 15.23 6.40
N PHE A 420 -22.26 15.57 5.81
CA PHE A 420 -22.13 16.76 4.96
C PHE A 420 -23.01 16.68 3.70
N VAL A 421 -23.20 15.48 3.14
CA VAL A 421 -24.08 15.24 2.00
C VAL A 421 -25.53 15.60 2.36
N GLY A 422 -26.00 15.15 3.53
CA GLY A 422 -27.35 15.45 4.00
C GLY A 422 -27.57 16.94 4.26
N ARG A 423 -26.57 17.62 4.85
CA ARG A 423 -26.66 19.07 5.10
C ARG A 423 -26.75 19.90 3.80
N ILE A 424 -26.02 19.52 2.77
CA ILE A 424 -26.01 20.24 1.48
C ILE A 424 -27.28 19.96 0.68
N THR A 425 -27.74 18.71 0.65
CA THR A 425 -28.90 18.29 -0.15
C THR A 425 -30.25 18.49 0.55
N GLY A 426 -30.25 18.81 1.85
CA GLY A 426 -31.46 18.85 2.68
C GLY A 426 -32.00 17.47 3.07
N VAL A 427 -31.33 16.36 2.70
CA VAL A 427 -31.78 15.00 3.02
C VAL A 427 -31.28 14.58 4.41
N THR A 428 -32.17 14.65 5.39
CA THR A 428 -31.88 14.35 6.79
C THR A 428 -31.60 12.88 7.04
N GLU A 429 -32.40 11.98 6.47
CA GLU A 429 -32.25 10.53 6.66
C GLU A 429 -31.05 9.96 5.88
N PRO A 430 -30.05 9.34 6.56
CA PRO A 430 -28.85 8.82 5.90
C PRO A 430 -29.14 7.82 4.77
N ALA A 431 -30.12 6.93 4.95
CA ALA A 431 -30.48 5.92 3.97
C ALA A 431 -30.96 6.50 2.63
N ARG A 432 -31.52 7.72 2.64
CA ARG A 432 -32.07 8.40 1.46
C ARG A 432 -31.07 9.32 0.75
N ARG A 433 -29.81 9.38 1.21
CA ARG A 433 -28.75 10.24 0.63
C ARG A 433 -28.13 9.67 -0.65
N THR A 434 -28.82 8.81 -1.38
CA THR A 434 -28.30 8.08 -2.55
C THR A 434 -27.79 9.02 -3.63
N TRP A 435 -28.57 10.02 -4.04
CA TRP A 435 -28.18 10.94 -5.14
C TRP A 435 -27.04 11.88 -4.77
N GLY A 436 -27.03 12.36 -3.53
CA GLY A 436 -25.88 13.11 -3.01
C GLY A 436 -24.62 12.24 -2.94
N THR A 437 -24.77 10.96 -2.57
CA THR A 437 -23.66 10.00 -2.59
C THR A 437 -23.18 9.76 -4.03
N ALA A 438 -24.09 9.60 -5.00
CA ALA A 438 -23.75 9.44 -6.41
C ALA A 438 -22.84 10.57 -6.92
N ALA A 439 -23.17 11.83 -6.57
CA ALA A 439 -22.33 12.98 -6.94
C ALA A 439 -20.92 12.89 -6.32
N THR A 440 -20.80 12.48 -5.05
CA THR A 440 -19.49 12.31 -4.41
C THR A 440 -18.69 11.13 -4.97
N VAL A 441 -19.35 10.04 -5.35
CA VAL A 441 -18.71 8.86 -5.97
C VAL A 441 -18.19 9.24 -7.36
N ALA A 442 -18.99 9.92 -8.18
CA ALA A 442 -18.55 10.41 -9.49
C ALA A 442 -17.33 11.34 -9.37
N ALA A 443 -17.32 12.24 -8.39
CA ALA A 443 -16.17 13.10 -8.11
C ALA A 443 -14.94 12.32 -7.64
N ALA A 444 -15.11 11.30 -6.79
CA ALA A 444 -14.01 10.43 -6.36
C ALA A 444 -13.41 9.64 -7.53
N VAL A 445 -14.25 9.08 -8.42
CA VAL A 445 -13.79 8.38 -9.62
C VAL A 445 -13.03 9.31 -10.56
N GLN A 446 -13.54 10.54 -10.78
CA GLN A 446 -12.85 11.58 -11.53
C GLN A 446 -11.49 11.91 -10.92
N GLY A 447 -11.42 12.06 -9.60
CA GLY A 447 -10.17 12.31 -8.87
C GLY A 447 -9.20 11.12 -8.85
N GLY A 448 -9.59 9.97 -9.43
CA GLY A 448 -8.73 8.81 -9.61
C GLY A 448 -8.86 7.71 -8.55
N ALA A 449 -9.90 7.72 -7.70
CA ALA A 449 -10.14 6.67 -6.71
C ALA A 449 -10.28 5.29 -7.35
N ASP A 450 -9.51 4.31 -6.89
CA ASP A 450 -9.52 2.93 -7.40
C ASP A 450 -10.60 2.08 -6.73
N VAL A 451 -10.95 2.43 -5.48
CA VAL A 451 -12.02 1.78 -4.70
C VAL A 451 -12.99 2.85 -4.18
N VAL A 452 -14.30 2.61 -4.28
CA VAL A 452 -15.31 3.43 -3.62
C VAL A 452 -16.09 2.60 -2.61
N ARG A 453 -16.13 3.07 -1.35
CA ARG A 453 -16.76 2.37 -0.23
C ARG A 453 -18.18 2.87 0.00
N VAL A 454 -19.18 2.00 -0.19
CA VAL A 454 -20.59 2.38 -0.36
C VAL A 454 -21.59 1.42 0.32
N HIS A 455 -22.75 1.96 0.68
CA HIS A 455 -23.86 1.15 1.20
C HIS A 455 -24.79 0.61 0.10
N GLY A 456 -25.10 1.43 -0.92
CA GLY A 456 -25.98 1.05 -2.05
C GLY A 456 -25.15 0.56 -3.23
N THR A 457 -24.85 -0.75 -3.25
CA THR A 457 -23.92 -1.37 -4.20
C THR A 457 -24.44 -1.32 -5.63
N ALA A 458 -25.72 -1.63 -5.86
CA ALA A 458 -26.35 -1.55 -7.19
C ALA A 458 -26.26 -0.14 -7.80
N GLU A 459 -26.74 0.88 -7.08
CA GLU A 459 -26.81 2.24 -7.60
C GLU A 459 -25.42 2.84 -7.78
N MET A 460 -24.52 2.64 -6.81
CA MET A 460 -23.17 3.18 -6.91
C MET A 460 -22.31 2.42 -7.89
N GLY A 461 -22.57 1.12 -8.12
CA GLY A 461 -21.97 0.35 -9.22
C GLY A 461 -22.30 0.95 -10.58
N ALA A 462 -23.57 1.33 -10.81
CA ALA A 462 -23.97 2.02 -12.04
C ALA A 462 -23.29 3.40 -12.20
N VAL A 463 -23.22 4.18 -11.11
CA VAL A 463 -22.51 5.48 -11.10
C VAL A 463 -21.03 5.32 -11.39
N ALA A 464 -20.35 4.36 -10.73
CA ALA A 464 -18.93 4.09 -10.94
C ALA A 464 -18.66 3.66 -12.38
N LYS A 465 -19.47 2.74 -12.94
CA LYS A 465 -19.36 2.30 -14.33
C LYS A 465 -19.52 3.44 -15.33
N MET A 466 -20.51 4.32 -15.12
CA MET A 466 -20.69 5.50 -15.98
C MET A 466 -19.53 6.49 -15.81
N SER A 467 -19.02 6.68 -14.59
CA SER A 467 -17.90 7.56 -14.32
C SER A 467 -16.60 7.04 -14.94
N ASP A 468 -16.35 5.73 -14.89
CA ASP A 468 -15.26 5.07 -15.59
C ASP A 468 -15.37 5.29 -17.11
N ALA A 469 -16.58 5.22 -17.68
CA ALA A 469 -16.80 5.49 -19.11
C ALA A 469 -16.45 6.94 -19.51
N ILE A 470 -16.60 7.90 -18.60
CA ILE A 470 -16.26 9.31 -18.84
C ILE A 470 -14.74 9.53 -18.72
N TRP A 471 -14.11 8.96 -17.69
CA TRP A 471 -12.75 9.34 -17.28
C TRP A 471 -11.65 8.31 -17.57
N ARG A 472 -11.99 7.07 -17.96
CA ARG A 472 -11.05 5.93 -18.07
C ARG A 472 -11.11 5.17 -19.40
N PHE A 473 -11.65 5.77 -20.46
CA PHE A 473 -11.73 5.14 -21.79
C PHE A 473 -10.58 5.53 -22.74
#